data_AF-A0A2E3AIV2-F1
#
_entry.id   AF-A0A2E3AIV2-F1
#
_cell.length_a   1.000
_cell.length_b   1.000
_cell.length_c   1.000
_cell.angle_alpha   90.00
_cell.angle_beta   90.00
_cell.angle_gamma   90.00
#
_symmetry.space_group_name_H-M   'P 1'
#
loop_
_entity.id
_entity.type
_entity.pdbx_description
1 polymer ?
#
loop_
_entity_poly.entity_id
_entity_poly.type
_entity_poly.pdbx_seq_one_letter_code
_entity_poly.pdbx_strand_id
1 'polypeptide(L)'
;MKIKFLFFTNIFLIAQVIQDDSQIKIDKYLKILSENKNLHEANLSIGNIYYNSEQYGNAELYYKRSTESNKSKLKYKSFYNLGNSQFQQKKYEESLLSFKKSIELNPDDLDAKYNYELVKKIIEKNKNNSNQNNNKSDSDNQNSEQDQQSDSDNQNSDQDQQSDSENQNSEQDQQLDSENQNQQQILCHTQ
;
A
#
# COMPACT_ATOMS: atom_id res chain seq x y z
N MET A 1 24.70 -26.32 -18.18
CA MET A 1 23.24 -26.49 -18.02
C MET A 1 22.80 -27.16 -16.70
N LYS A 2 23.63 -27.95 -16.00
CA LYS A 2 23.22 -28.67 -14.77
C LYS A 2 22.95 -27.79 -13.54
N ILE A 3 23.61 -26.63 -13.43
CA ILE A 3 23.51 -25.75 -12.25
C ILE A 3 22.11 -25.11 -12.15
N LYS A 4 21.56 -24.60 -13.26
CA LYS A 4 20.19 -24.03 -13.27
C LYS A 4 19.12 -25.06 -12.84
N PHE A 5 19.27 -26.32 -13.25
CA PHE A 5 18.32 -27.39 -12.89
C PHE A 5 18.30 -27.71 -11.39
N LEU A 6 19.45 -27.62 -10.71
CA LEU A 6 19.55 -27.84 -9.25
C LEU A 6 18.94 -26.67 -8.45
N PHE A 7 19.04 -25.43 -8.94
CA PHE A 7 18.42 -24.27 -8.27
C PHE A 7 16.89 -24.31 -8.36
N PHE A 8 16.33 -24.62 -9.54
CA PHE A 8 14.87 -24.69 -9.71
C PHE A 8 14.22 -25.80 -8.88
N THR A 9 14.86 -26.98 -8.80
CA THR A 9 14.35 -28.10 -8.01
C THR A 9 14.41 -27.83 -6.50
N ASN A 10 15.45 -27.15 -6.03
CA ASN A 10 15.58 -26.78 -4.61
C ASN A 10 14.52 -25.73 -4.21
N ILE A 11 14.31 -24.70 -5.03
CA ILE A 11 13.26 -23.68 -4.79
C ILE A 11 11.86 -24.32 -4.80
N PHE A 12 11.59 -25.23 -5.75
CA PHE A 12 10.30 -25.93 -5.83
C PHE A 12 10.03 -26.81 -4.60
N LEU A 13 11.05 -27.54 -4.13
CA LEU A 13 10.93 -28.39 -2.94
C LEU A 13 10.68 -27.55 -1.68
N ILE A 14 11.40 -26.43 -1.53
CA ILE A 14 11.20 -25.49 -0.40
C ILE A 14 9.78 -24.91 -0.44
N ALA A 15 9.31 -24.48 -1.61
CA ALA A 15 7.94 -23.98 -1.76
C ALA A 15 6.89 -25.03 -1.38
N GLN A 16 7.10 -26.29 -1.78
CA GLN A 16 6.19 -27.39 -1.48
C GLN A 16 6.16 -27.73 0.02
N VAL A 17 7.30 -27.69 0.71
CA VAL A 17 7.39 -27.90 2.17
C VAL A 17 6.72 -26.76 2.94
N ILE A 18 6.93 -25.50 2.54
CA ILE A 18 6.29 -24.33 3.17
C ILE A 18 4.77 -24.41 3.01
N GLN A 19 4.29 -24.85 1.84
CA GLN A 19 2.87 -25.00 1.57
C GLN A 19 2.24 -26.10 2.46
N ASP A 20 2.95 -27.21 2.68
CA ASP A 20 2.48 -28.33 3.52
C ASP A 20 2.40 -27.93 5.01
N ASP A 21 3.42 -27.23 5.52
CA ASP A 21 3.45 -26.72 6.91
C ASP A 21 2.33 -25.72 7.20
N SER A 22 2.07 -24.81 6.25
CA SER A 22 0.95 -23.86 6.36
C SER A 22 -0.39 -24.59 6.34
N GLN A 23 -0.53 -25.63 5.50
CA GLN A 23 -1.77 -26.41 5.40
C GLN A 23 -2.06 -27.20 6.68
N ILE A 24 -1.06 -27.84 7.27
CA ILE A 24 -1.18 -28.54 8.56
C ILE A 24 -1.65 -27.58 9.67
N LYS A 25 -1.11 -26.36 9.71
CA LYS A 25 -1.54 -25.34 10.69
C LYS A 25 -2.99 -24.93 10.44
N ILE A 26 -3.38 -24.71 9.19
CA ILE A 26 -4.76 -24.36 8.82
C ILE A 26 -5.70 -25.48 9.26
N ASP A 27 -5.41 -26.74 8.96
CA ASP A 27 -6.23 -27.90 9.33
C ASP A 27 -6.42 -28.02 10.85
N LYS A 28 -5.36 -27.73 11.62
CA LYS A 28 -5.44 -27.66 13.09
C LYS A 28 -6.42 -26.57 13.55
N TYR A 29 -6.40 -25.39 12.95
CA TYR A 29 -7.35 -24.32 13.29
C TYR A 29 -8.77 -24.62 12.78
N LEU A 30 -8.93 -25.26 11.62
CA LEU A 30 -10.24 -25.73 11.12
C LEU A 30 -10.86 -26.75 12.08
N LYS A 31 -10.05 -27.60 12.71
CA LYS A 31 -10.53 -28.49 13.79
C LYS A 31 -11.02 -27.70 15.00
N ILE A 32 -10.30 -26.66 15.42
CA ILE A 32 -10.75 -25.77 16.52
C ILE A 32 -12.07 -25.07 16.16
N LEU A 33 -12.25 -24.66 14.90
CA LEU A 33 -13.51 -24.08 14.42
C LEU A 33 -14.69 -25.06 14.58
N SER A 34 -14.47 -26.36 14.35
CA SER A 34 -15.50 -27.39 14.50
C SER A 34 -15.95 -27.62 15.95
N GLU A 35 -15.14 -27.22 16.93
CA GLU A 35 -15.41 -27.37 18.37
C GLU A 35 -16.08 -26.11 18.97
N ASN A 36 -16.49 -25.14 18.14
CA ASN A 36 -17.26 -23.92 18.47
C ASN A 36 -16.65 -22.95 19.51
N LYS A 37 -15.45 -23.22 20.02
CA LYS A 37 -14.76 -22.34 20.98
C LYS A 37 -13.76 -21.45 20.24
N ASN A 38 -14.00 -20.14 20.26
CA ASN A 38 -13.12 -19.09 19.70
C ASN A 38 -13.00 -19.03 18.16
N LEU A 39 -14.14 -19.11 17.46
CA LEU A 39 -14.25 -18.97 15.99
C LEU A 39 -13.47 -17.76 15.43
N HIS A 40 -13.64 -16.58 16.01
CA HIS A 40 -13.02 -15.37 15.48
C HIS A 40 -11.50 -15.32 15.72
N GLU A 41 -11.01 -15.87 16.83
CA GLU A 41 -9.57 -15.99 17.09
C GLU A 41 -8.90 -16.99 16.13
N ALA A 42 -9.58 -18.10 15.84
CA ALA A 42 -9.13 -19.05 14.84
C ALA A 42 -9.09 -18.40 13.46
N ASN A 43 -10.11 -17.62 13.07
CA ASN A 43 -10.09 -16.84 11.83
C ASN A 43 -8.92 -15.84 11.78
N LEU A 44 -8.63 -15.11 12.87
CA LEU A 44 -7.45 -14.22 12.91
C LEU A 44 -6.15 -15.01 12.69
N SER A 45 -6.02 -16.16 13.34
CA SER A 45 -4.82 -17.01 13.26
C SER A 45 -4.62 -17.59 11.87
N ILE A 46 -5.70 -18.05 11.22
CA ILE A 46 -5.67 -18.52 9.83
C ILE A 46 -5.31 -17.37 8.88
N GLY A 47 -5.88 -16.18 9.10
CA GLY A 47 -5.52 -14.99 8.34
C GLY A 47 -4.02 -14.70 8.42
N ASN A 48 -3.41 -14.78 9.62
CA ASN A 48 -1.97 -14.61 9.81
C ASN A 48 -1.14 -15.64 9.04
N ILE A 49 -1.58 -16.91 8.99
CA ILE A 49 -0.88 -17.94 8.22
C ILE A 49 -0.90 -17.60 6.73
N TYR A 50 -2.05 -17.21 6.19
CA TYR A 50 -2.18 -16.80 4.80
C TYR A 50 -1.38 -15.53 4.49
N TYR A 51 -1.39 -14.55 5.39
CA TYR A 51 -0.60 -13.32 5.24
C TYR A 51 0.90 -13.62 5.18
N ASN A 52 1.40 -14.46 6.09
CA ASN A 52 2.81 -14.87 6.13
C ASN A 52 3.21 -15.75 4.94
N SER A 53 2.23 -16.37 4.27
CA SER A 53 2.42 -17.11 3.03
C SER A 53 2.18 -16.23 1.79
N GLU A 54 2.11 -14.90 1.97
CA GLU A 54 1.85 -13.88 0.94
C GLU A 54 0.54 -14.06 0.16
N GLN A 55 -0.37 -14.90 0.67
CA GLN A 55 -1.69 -15.14 0.10
C GLN A 55 -2.68 -14.12 0.63
N TYR A 56 -2.46 -12.85 0.30
CA TYR A 56 -3.16 -11.72 0.89
C TYR A 56 -4.68 -11.71 0.67
N GLY A 57 -5.16 -12.28 -0.45
CA GLY A 57 -6.60 -12.42 -0.70
C GLY A 57 -7.27 -13.40 0.27
N ASN A 58 -6.61 -14.52 0.60
CA ASN A 58 -7.09 -15.44 1.62
C ASN A 58 -6.97 -14.80 3.01
N ALA A 59 -5.87 -14.11 3.29
CA ALA A 59 -5.69 -13.37 4.55
C ALA A 59 -6.85 -12.39 4.79
N GLU A 60 -7.18 -11.56 3.79
CA GLU A 60 -8.31 -10.63 3.80
C GLU A 60 -9.64 -11.34 4.14
N LEU A 61 -9.94 -12.47 3.49
CA LEU A 61 -11.17 -13.23 3.75
C LEU A 61 -11.30 -13.63 5.23
N TYR A 62 -10.24 -14.18 5.81
CA TYR A 62 -10.26 -14.67 7.19
C TYR A 62 -10.20 -13.53 8.21
N TYR A 63 -9.46 -12.46 7.95
CA TYR A 63 -9.50 -11.26 8.80
C TYR A 63 -10.88 -10.62 8.83
N LYS A 64 -11.56 -10.52 7.68
CA LYS A 64 -12.95 -10.03 7.61
C LYS A 64 -13.93 -10.90 8.41
N ARG A 65 -13.74 -12.22 8.47
CA ARG A 65 -14.54 -13.08 9.36
C ARG A 65 -14.23 -12.85 10.84
N SER A 66 -13.00 -12.47 11.16
CA SER A 66 -12.57 -12.18 12.53
C SER A 66 -13.09 -10.83 13.04
N THR A 67 -13.31 -9.83 12.17
CA THR A 67 -13.88 -8.52 12.56
C THR A 67 -15.31 -8.61 13.11
N GLU A 68 -16.00 -9.72 12.87
CA GLU A 68 -17.34 -9.99 13.43
C GLU A 68 -17.32 -10.33 14.93
N SER A 69 -16.15 -10.40 15.55
CA SER A 69 -16.03 -10.66 16.99
C SER A 69 -16.66 -9.58 17.85
N ASN A 70 -17.31 -10.00 18.95
CA ASN A 70 -17.78 -9.11 20.00
C ASN A 70 -16.65 -8.64 20.93
N LYS A 71 -15.47 -9.25 20.86
CA LYS A 71 -14.31 -8.85 21.68
C LYS A 71 -13.60 -7.67 21.02
N SER A 72 -13.70 -6.49 21.60
CA SER A 72 -13.08 -5.25 21.08
C SER A 72 -11.60 -5.46 20.72
N LYS A 73 -10.83 -6.10 21.62
CA LYS A 73 -9.41 -6.42 21.39
C LYS A 73 -9.14 -7.23 20.14
N LEU A 74 -10.01 -8.19 19.85
CA LEU A 74 -9.86 -9.00 18.64
C LEU A 74 -10.26 -8.18 17.42
N LYS A 75 -11.36 -7.44 17.51
CA LYS A 75 -11.93 -6.67 16.42
C LYS A 75 -10.95 -5.63 15.86
N TYR A 76 -10.30 -4.82 16.71
CA TYR A 76 -9.35 -3.82 16.22
C TYR A 76 -8.10 -4.45 15.59
N LYS A 77 -7.60 -5.57 16.14
CA LYS A 77 -6.47 -6.32 15.55
C LYS A 77 -6.84 -6.89 14.18
N SER A 78 -8.04 -7.44 14.05
CA SER A 78 -8.53 -7.98 12.78
C SER A 78 -8.70 -6.89 11.73
N PHE A 79 -9.16 -5.69 12.12
CA PHE A 79 -9.20 -4.53 11.20
C PHE A 79 -7.81 -4.05 10.78
N TYR A 80 -6.85 -4.01 11.70
CA TYR A 80 -5.46 -3.67 11.39
C TYR A 80 -4.86 -4.65 10.37
N ASN A 81 -4.98 -5.96 10.63
CA ASN A 81 -4.45 -6.98 9.72
C ASN A 81 -5.21 -7.06 8.39
N LEU A 82 -6.51 -6.77 8.39
CA LEU A 82 -7.30 -6.60 7.17
C LEU A 82 -6.75 -5.44 6.32
N GLY A 83 -6.46 -4.30 6.95
CA GLY A 83 -5.84 -3.14 6.31
C GLY A 83 -4.49 -3.49 5.69
N ASN A 84 -3.62 -4.20 6.43
CA ASN A 84 -2.34 -4.68 5.92
C ASN A 84 -2.50 -5.61 4.71
N SER A 85 -3.47 -6.53 4.75
CA SER A 85 -3.73 -7.46 3.63
C SER A 85 -4.24 -6.75 2.39
N GLN A 86 -5.09 -5.74 2.56
CA GLN A 86 -5.62 -4.92 1.47
C GLN A 86 -4.53 -4.02 0.89
N PHE A 87 -3.64 -3.48 1.73
CA PHE A 87 -2.48 -2.71 1.31
C PHE A 87 -1.57 -3.51 0.38
N GLN A 88 -1.22 -4.75 0.77
CA GLN A 88 -0.38 -5.62 -0.05
C GLN A 88 -1.03 -5.97 -1.41
N GLN A 89 -2.36 -5.99 -1.46
CA GLN A 89 -3.12 -6.16 -2.69
C GLN A 89 -3.30 -4.86 -3.51
N LYS A 90 -2.71 -3.74 -3.06
CA LYS A 90 -2.87 -2.40 -3.64
C LYS A 90 -4.32 -1.88 -3.61
N LYS A 91 -5.17 -2.47 -2.76
CA LYS A 91 -6.55 -2.03 -2.48
C LYS A 91 -6.52 -0.88 -1.46
N TYR A 92 -5.94 0.25 -1.88
CA TYR A 92 -5.57 1.32 -0.97
C TYR A 92 -6.77 1.99 -0.30
N GLU A 93 -7.87 2.21 -1.02
CA GLU A 93 -9.07 2.84 -0.46
C GLU A 93 -9.72 1.93 0.62
N GLU A 94 -9.80 0.61 0.37
CA GLU A 94 -10.29 -0.34 1.37
C GLU A 94 -9.34 -0.45 2.57
N SER A 95 -8.03 -0.47 2.31
CA SER A 95 -7.00 -0.51 3.35
C SER A 95 -7.11 0.69 4.30
N LEU A 96 -7.31 1.89 3.74
CA LEU A 96 -7.50 3.13 4.50
C LEU A 96 -8.71 3.04 5.45
N LEU A 97 -9.84 2.49 4.96
CA LEU A 97 -11.05 2.30 5.76
C LEU A 97 -10.83 1.27 6.88
N SER A 98 -10.12 0.19 6.60
CA SER A 98 -9.80 -0.84 7.59
C SER A 98 -8.89 -0.30 8.71
N PHE A 99 -7.84 0.45 8.37
CA PHE A 99 -7.00 1.11 9.38
C PHE A 99 -7.79 2.13 10.20
N LYS A 100 -8.64 2.94 9.56
CA LYS A 100 -9.53 3.87 10.26
C LYS A 100 -10.40 3.15 11.29
N LYS A 101 -11.01 2.01 10.93
CA LYS A 101 -11.81 1.20 11.85
C LYS A 101 -11.00 0.63 13.01
N SER A 102 -9.73 0.27 12.78
CA SER A 102 -8.83 -0.15 13.85
C SER A 102 -8.57 0.98 14.84
N ILE A 103 -8.23 2.18 14.35
CA ILE A 103 -7.95 3.38 15.16
C ILE A 103 -9.19 3.83 15.94
N GLU A 104 -10.39 3.77 15.34
CA GLU A 104 -11.65 4.08 16.03
C GLU A 104 -11.89 3.18 17.25
N LEU A 105 -11.44 1.92 17.19
CA LEU A 105 -11.60 0.93 18.26
C LEU A 105 -10.43 0.90 19.25
N ASN A 106 -9.23 1.24 18.79
CA ASN A 106 -8.02 1.37 19.60
C ASN A 106 -7.25 2.65 19.23
N PRO A 107 -7.62 3.80 19.83
CA PRO A 107 -7.01 5.08 19.50
C PRO A 107 -5.53 5.19 19.87
N ASP A 108 -4.98 4.28 20.67
CA ASP A 108 -3.58 4.30 21.09
C ASP A 108 -2.66 3.48 20.17
N ASP A 109 -3.22 2.85 19.14
CA ASP A 109 -2.47 2.07 18.15
C ASP A 109 -1.65 2.98 17.22
N LEU A 110 -0.36 3.16 17.54
CA LEU A 110 0.54 4.01 16.76
C LEU A 110 0.84 3.40 15.37
N ASP A 111 0.91 2.07 15.27
CA ASP A 111 1.18 1.37 14.02
C ASP A 111 -0.01 1.54 13.06
N ALA A 112 -1.24 1.40 13.55
CA ALA A 112 -2.43 1.64 12.74
C ALA A 112 -2.51 3.08 12.23
N LYS A 113 -2.17 4.08 13.06
CA LYS A 113 -2.12 5.50 12.65
C LYS A 113 -1.05 5.74 11.59
N TYR A 114 0.15 5.19 11.78
CA TYR A 114 1.23 5.31 10.82
C TYR A 114 0.82 4.72 9.46
N ASN A 115 0.27 3.49 9.46
CA ASN A 115 -0.17 2.84 8.23
C ASN A 115 -1.30 3.60 7.55
N TYR A 116 -2.26 4.13 8.31
CA TYR A 116 -3.33 4.97 7.77
C TYR A 116 -2.78 6.19 7.00
N GLU A 117 -1.84 6.93 7.61
CA GLU A 117 -1.23 8.10 6.96
C GLU A 117 -0.39 7.71 5.73
N LEU A 118 0.31 6.58 5.78
CA LEU A 118 1.03 6.03 4.63
C LEU A 118 0.08 5.76 3.46
N VAL A 119 -1.02 5.02 3.70
CA VAL A 119 -2.00 4.70 2.66
C VAL A 119 -2.63 5.96 2.09
N LYS A 120 -2.97 6.92 2.95
CA LYS A 120 -3.55 8.21 2.54
C LYS A 120 -2.63 8.95 1.57
N LYS A 121 -1.33 9.05 1.88
CA LYS A 121 -0.34 9.68 1.00
C LYS A 121 -0.23 8.97 -0.36
N ILE A 122 -0.28 7.65 -0.38
CA ILE A 122 -0.24 6.87 -1.64
C ILE A 122 -1.48 7.18 -2.49
N ILE A 123 -2.66 7.24 -1.89
CA ILE A 123 -3.90 7.60 -2.59
C ILE A 123 -3.80 9.01 -3.19
N GLU A 124 -3.32 9.99 -2.42
CA GLU A 124 -3.13 11.37 -2.88
C GLU A 124 -2.14 11.45 -4.05
N LYS A 125 -0.99 10.77 -3.95
CA LYS A 125 0.00 10.70 -5.03
C LYS A 125 -0.58 10.09 -6.32
N ASN A 126 -1.34 9.00 -6.20
CA ASN A 126 -1.95 8.33 -7.36
C ASN A 126 -2.99 9.22 -8.05
N LYS A 127 -3.74 10.03 -7.29
CA LYS A 127 -4.70 11.01 -7.83
C LYS A 127 -3.98 12.14 -8.59
N ASN A 128 -2.90 12.68 -8.03
CA ASN A 128 -2.14 13.77 -8.66
C ASN A 128 -1.44 13.35 -9.96
N ASN A 129 -0.87 12.13 -10.01
CA ASN A 129 -0.24 11.59 -11.22
C ASN A 129 -1.26 11.38 -12.36
N SER A 130 -2.50 11.03 -12.03
CA SER A 130 -3.58 10.90 -13.02
C SER A 130 -3.97 12.25 -13.62
N ASN A 131 -3.89 13.35 -12.84
CA ASN A 131 -4.21 14.69 -13.32
C ASN A 131 -3.10 15.32 -14.17
N GLN A 132 -1.83 14.95 -13.97
CA GLN A 132 -0.72 15.45 -14.80
C GLN A 132 -0.66 14.83 -16.20
N ASN A 133 -1.20 13.62 -16.40
CA ASN A 133 -1.25 12.98 -17.72
C ASN A 133 -2.35 13.52 -18.64
N ASN A 134 -3.32 14.28 -18.13
CA ASN A 134 -4.37 14.92 -18.93
C ASN A 134 -4.00 16.35 -19.38
N ASN A 135 -2.89 16.92 -18.91
CA ASN A 135 -2.48 18.30 -19.23
C ASN A 135 -1.26 18.39 -20.17
N LYS A 136 -0.84 17.29 -20.80
CA LYS A 136 0.31 17.26 -21.73
C LYS A 136 -0.06 17.14 -23.21
N SER A 137 -1.34 17.27 -23.58
CA SER A 137 -1.80 17.04 -24.96
C SER A 137 -2.21 18.29 -25.74
N ASP A 138 -2.30 19.47 -25.12
CA ASP A 138 -2.94 20.65 -25.76
C ASP A 138 -2.07 21.92 -25.80
N SER A 139 -0.74 21.81 -25.89
CA SER A 139 0.11 23.00 -26.08
C SER A 139 1.14 22.77 -27.18
N ASP A 140 0.66 22.52 -28.39
CA ASP A 140 1.42 22.69 -29.63
C ASP A 140 0.44 22.93 -30.79
N ASN A 141 -0.27 24.05 -30.79
CA ASN A 141 -0.67 24.66 -32.06
C ASN A 141 -1.09 26.14 -31.94
N GLN A 142 -0.66 26.89 -32.95
CA GLN A 142 -1.04 28.27 -33.31
C GLN A 142 -0.22 29.38 -32.69
N ASN A 143 0.93 29.63 -33.32
CA ASN A 143 1.48 30.97 -33.43
C ASN A 143 1.75 31.25 -34.92
N SER A 144 0.88 32.03 -35.55
CA SER A 144 1.16 32.69 -36.83
C SER A 144 0.15 33.81 -37.10
N GLU A 145 0.71 35.03 -37.16
CA GLU A 145 0.28 36.23 -37.88
C GLU A 145 -0.73 37.18 -37.22
N GLN A 146 -0.22 38.35 -36.78
CA GLN A 146 -0.73 39.64 -37.25
C GLN A 146 0.27 40.78 -37.00
N ASP A 147 0.80 41.34 -38.09
CA ASP A 147 1.44 42.66 -38.16
C ASP A 147 0.37 43.75 -38.39
N GLN A 148 0.45 44.87 -37.66
CA GLN A 148 0.63 46.25 -38.16
C GLN A 148 0.18 47.35 -37.15
N GLN A 149 1.19 48.00 -36.57
CA GLN A 149 1.39 49.43 -36.29
C GLN A 149 0.26 50.36 -35.79
N SER A 150 0.52 51.06 -34.68
CA SER A 150 0.57 52.55 -34.63
C SER A 150 1.25 53.06 -33.34
N ASP A 151 2.05 54.11 -33.50
CA ASP A 151 2.96 54.75 -32.53
C ASP A 151 2.26 55.58 -31.43
N SER A 152 2.85 55.62 -30.22
CA SER A 152 3.44 56.84 -29.61
C SER A 152 3.66 56.73 -28.09
N ASP A 153 4.82 57.25 -27.70
CA ASP A 153 5.45 57.41 -26.39
C ASP A 153 4.54 57.73 -25.17
N ASN A 154 4.80 57.07 -24.03
CA ASN A 154 5.08 57.78 -22.77
C ASN A 154 5.80 56.90 -21.73
N GLN A 155 6.62 57.55 -20.91
CA GLN A 155 7.61 56.99 -19.99
C GLN A 155 7.06 56.48 -18.65
N ASN A 156 7.85 55.56 -18.07
CA ASN A 156 8.14 55.30 -16.64
C ASN A 156 7.47 54.13 -15.90
N SER A 157 8.38 53.39 -15.21
CA SER A 157 8.26 52.57 -13.97
C SER A 157 7.41 51.30 -14.06
N ASP A 158 7.84 50.08 -13.73
CA ASP A 158 8.92 49.56 -12.86
C ASP A 158 9.37 48.17 -13.35
N GLN A 159 10.63 47.81 -13.05
CA GLN A 159 11.26 46.54 -13.44
C GLN A 159 10.83 45.36 -12.58
N ASP A 160 10.70 44.23 -13.28
CA ASP A 160 10.32 42.90 -12.84
C ASP A 160 11.23 42.26 -11.79
N GLN A 161 10.56 41.41 -10.99
CA GLN A 161 11.13 40.41 -10.10
C GLN A 161 11.87 39.33 -10.90
N GLN A 162 13.13 39.10 -10.57
CA GLN A 162 13.88 37.94 -11.05
C GLN A 162 13.39 36.66 -10.37
N SER A 163 13.02 35.74 -11.25
CA SER A 163 12.98 34.29 -11.12
C SER A 163 14.35 33.71 -10.78
N ASP A 164 14.41 32.83 -9.79
CA ASP A 164 15.40 31.74 -9.75
C ASP A 164 14.69 30.45 -9.35
N SER A 165 14.57 29.54 -10.32
CA SER A 165 14.17 28.15 -10.13
C SER A 165 15.34 27.30 -10.58
N GLU A 166 16.09 26.73 -9.63
CA GLU A 166 17.08 25.68 -9.92
C GLU A 166 16.74 24.41 -9.12
N ASN A 167 15.97 23.56 -9.80
CA ASN A 167 16.31 22.17 -10.10
C ASN A 167 17.16 21.40 -9.06
N GLN A 168 16.50 20.72 -8.12
CA GLN A 168 17.04 19.56 -7.41
C GLN A 168 15.96 18.48 -7.33
N ASN A 169 15.76 17.70 -8.39
CA ASN A 169 14.80 16.59 -8.37
C ASN A 169 15.22 15.38 -9.22
N SER A 170 16.51 15.03 -9.17
CA SER A 170 17.01 13.81 -9.82
C SER A 170 17.72 12.83 -8.88
N GLU A 171 17.89 13.16 -7.59
CA GLU A 171 18.56 12.27 -6.62
C GLU A 171 17.59 11.62 -5.62
N GLN A 172 16.36 12.12 -5.49
CA GLN A 172 15.37 11.61 -4.52
C GLN A 172 14.58 10.38 -5.02
N ASP A 173 14.54 10.15 -6.33
CA ASP A 173 13.77 9.05 -6.93
C ASP A 173 14.43 7.67 -6.77
N GLN A 174 15.77 7.60 -6.63
CA GLN A 174 16.47 6.32 -6.44
C GLN A 174 16.50 5.85 -4.98
N GLN A 175 16.28 6.76 -4.03
CA GLN A 175 16.28 6.44 -2.59
C GLN A 175 14.94 5.85 -2.12
N LEU A 176 13.82 6.26 -2.76
CA LEU A 176 12.47 5.82 -2.41
C LEU A 176 12.17 4.36 -2.76
N ASP A 177 12.70 3.82 -3.87
CA ASP A 177 12.50 2.41 -4.21
C ASP A 177 13.23 1.46 -3.25
N SER A 178 14.37 1.89 -2.72
CA SER A 178 15.16 1.13 -1.73
C SER A 178 14.50 1.16 -0.35
N GLU A 179 13.88 2.27 0.04
CA GLU A 179 13.09 2.38 1.28
C GLU A 179 11.76 1.62 1.18
N ASN A 180 11.12 1.57 0.02
CA ASN A 180 9.87 0.84 -0.19
C ASN A 180 10.06 -0.69 -0.06
N GLN A 181 11.21 -1.21 -0.49
CA GLN A 181 11.59 -2.62 -0.28
C GLN A 181 11.96 -2.94 1.18
N ASN A 182 12.64 -2.02 1.87
CA ASN A 182 12.97 -2.20 3.29
C ASN A 182 11.76 -2.02 4.22
N GLN A 183 10.81 -1.15 3.88
CA GLN A 183 9.60 -0.93 4.70
C GLN A 183 8.56 -2.04 4.52
N GLN A 184 8.53 -2.71 3.35
CA GLN A 184 7.78 -3.97 3.18
C GLN A 184 8.25 -5.07 4.14
N GLN A 185 9.54 -5.09 4.51
CA GLN A 185 10.06 -6.06 5.49
C GLN A 185 9.68 -5.70 6.94
N ILE A 186 9.60 -4.42 7.28
CA ILE A 186 9.27 -3.98 8.65
C ILE A 186 7.82 -4.31 9.02
N LEU A 187 6.88 -4.20 8.08
CA LEU A 187 5.47 -4.54 8.28
C LEU A 187 5.21 -6.05 8.42
N CYS A 188 6.13 -6.90 7.96
CA CYS A 188 6.03 -8.37 8.04
C CYS A 188 6.58 -8.96 9.36
N HIS A 189 7.18 -8.17 10.25
CA HIS A 189 7.94 -8.70 11.41
C HIS A 189 7.42 -8.30 12.79
N THR A 190 6.32 -7.55 12.90
CA THR A 190 5.68 -7.33 14.20
C THR A 190 4.78 -8.51 14.57
N GLN A 191 5.41 -9.48 15.26
CA GLN A 191 4.79 -10.68 15.86
C GLN A 191 3.82 -10.35 17.00
#